data_AF-A0A438JE18-F1
#
_entry.id   AF-A0A438JE18-F1
#
_cell.length_a   1.000
_cell.length_b   1.000
_cell.length_c   1.000
_cell.angle_alpha   90.00
_cell.angle_beta   90.00
_cell.angle_gamma   90.00
#
_symmetry.space_group_name_H-M   'P 1'
#
loop_
_entity.id
_entity.type
_entity.pdbx_description
1 polymer ?
#
loop_
_entity_poly.entity_id
_entity_poly.type
_entity_poly.pdbx_seq_one_letter_code
_entity_poly.pdbx_strand_id
1 'polypeptide(L)'
;MISDYRPISLVTSLYKIIAKVLLGRLRKVLQDTIFLTQGAFVEGRQILDAVLIANELVDEKRRSREEGVAFKIDFEKAYDHVD
;
A
#
# COMPACT_ATOMS: atom_id res chain seq x y z
N MET A 1 1.62 -13.16 -29.68
CA MET A 1 0.39 -12.36 -29.47
C MET A 1 -0.69 -13.06 -28.62
N ILE A 2 -0.43 -14.21 -27.97
CA ILE A 2 -1.39 -14.86 -27.03
C ILE A 2 -0.82 -14.95 -25.59
N SER A 3 0.43 -14.54 -25.35
CA SER A 3 1.11 -14.72 -24.05
C SER A 3 0.63 -13.81 -22.92
N ASP A 4 -0.22 -12.81 -23.21
CA ASP A 4 -0.72 -11.84 -22.23
C ASP A 4 -2.18 -12.09 -21.83
N TYR A 5 -2.76 -13.23 -22.20
CA TYR A 5 -4.12 -13.57 -21.80
C TYR A 5 -4.12 -14.04 -20.34
N ARG A 6 -4.67 -13.22 -19.44
CA ARG A 6 -4.89 -13.61 -18.03
C ARG A 6 -6.34 -14.09 -17.88
N PRO A 7 -6.62 -15.41 -17.98
CA PRO A 7 -7.99 -15.90 -17.99
C PRO A 7 -8.71 -15.59 -16.68
N ILE A 8 -9.93 -15.04 -16.80
CA ILE A 8 -10.83 -14.86 -15.66
C ILE A 8 -11.64 -16.15 -15.53
N SER A 9 -11.27 -16.99 -14.56
CA SER A 9 -12.04 -18.17 -14.19
C SER A 9 -13.23 -17.80 -13.30
N LEU A 10 -14.36 -18.50 -13.45
CA LEU A 10 -15.52 -18.35 -12.57
C LEU A 10 -15.20 -18.83 -11.14
N VAL A 11 -14.33 -19.83 -10.99
CA VAL A 11 -13.82 -20.27 -9.68
C VAL A 11 -13.05 -19.15 -8.98
N THR A 12 -12.23 -18.40 -9.73
CA THR A 12 -11.53 -17.23 -9.18
C THR A 12 -12.47 -16.05 -8.93
N SER A 13 -13.64 -16.01 -9.57
CA SER A 13 -14.65 -14.97 -9.35
C SER A 13 -15.40 -15.15 -8.02
N LEU A 14 -15.77 -16.39 -7.67
CA LEU A 14 -16.36 -16.68 -6.35
C LEU A 14 -15.39 -16.34 -5.21
N TYR A 15 -14.13 -16.73 -5.35
CA TYR A 15 -13.08 -16.36 -4.39
C TYR A 15 -12.96 -14.83 -4.23
N LYS A 16 -12.96 -14.07 -5.34
CA LYS A 16 -12.93 -12.60 -5.30
C LYS A 16 -14.13 -12.01 -4.57
N ILE A 17 -15.32 -12.58 -4.72
CA ILE A 17 -16.53 -12.13 -4.02
C ILE A 17 -16.36 -12.32 -2.52
N ILE A 18 -15.95 -13.52 -2.08
CA ILE A 18 -15.71 -13.81 -0.66
C ILE A 18 -14.62 -12.87 -0.10
N ALA A 19 -13.51 -12.72 -0.82
CA ALA A 19 -12.43 -11.80 -0.42
C ALA A 19 -12.92 -10.35 -0.30
N LYS A 20 -13.80 -9.88 -1.21
CA LYS A 20 -14.37 -8.53 -1.15
C LYS A 20 -15.28 -8.33 0.06
N VAL A 21 -16.08 -9.34 0.42
CA VAL A 21 -16.92 -9.32 1.64
C VAL A 21 -16.05 -9.25 2.89
N LEU A 22 -14.99 -10.05 2.97
CA LEU A 22 -14.04 -10.03 4.09
C LEU A 22 -13.32 -8.68 4.19
N LEU A 23 -12.85 -8.14 3.07
CA LEU A 23 -12.22 -6.81 3.01
C LEU A 23 -13.16 -5.73 3.56
N GLY A 24 -14.44 -5.76 3.19
CA GLY A 24 -15.42 -4.79 3.69
C GLY A 24 -15.63 -4.86 5.21
N ARG A 25 -15.50 -6.04 5.82
CA ARG A 25 -15.56 -6.22 7.28
C ARG A 25 -14.28 -5.75 7.95
N LEU A 26 -13.12 -6.18 7.44
CA LEU A 26 -11.80 -5.81 7.96
C LEU A 26 -11.56 -4.30 7.90
N ARG A 27 -12.01 -3.64 6.83
CA ARG A 27 -11.85 -2.20 6.66
C ARG A 27 -12.40 -1.39 7.84
N LYS A 28 -13.48 -1.85 8.48
CA LYS A 28 -14.08 -1.16 9.65
C LYS A 28 -13.13 -1.10 10.84
N VAL A 29 -12.26 -2.11 11.01
CA VAL A 29 -11.31 -2.18 12.13
C VAL A 29 -9.95 -1.61 11.72
N LEU A 30 -9.56 -1.83 10.46
CA LEU A 30 -8.31 -1.32 9.92
C LEU A 30 -8.24 0.22 9.91
N GLN A 31 -9.37 0.92 9.82
CA GLN A 31 -9.39 2.39 9.92
C GLN A 31 -8.78 2.89 11.23
N ASP A 32 -8.96 2.16 12.34
CA ASP A 32 -8.44 2.55 13.65
C ASP A 32 -7.02 2.02 13.91
N THR A 33 -6.57 1.03 13.12
CA THR A 33 -5.26 0.39 13.28
C THR A 33 -4.19 0.96 12.35
N ILE A 34 -4.59 1.47 11.18
CA ILE A 34 -3.67 1.98 10.16
C ILE A 34 -3.14 3.36 10.54
N PHE A 35 -1.82 3.50 10.58
CA PHE A 35 -1.16 4.77 10.88
C PHE A 35 -1.39 5.82 9.77
N LEU A 36 -1.35 7.10 10.12
CA LEU A 36 -1.63 8.21 9.18
C LEU A 36 -0.67 8.26 7.98
N THR A 37 0.59 7.84 8.14
CA THR A 37 1.59 7.84 7.06
C THR A 37 1.53 6.62 6.14
N GLN A 38 0.69 5.61 6.43
CA GLN A 38 0.55 4.43 5.58
C GLN A 38 -0.32 4.75 4.35
N GLY A 39 0.29 5.16 3.24
CA GLY A 39 -0.45 5.63 2.06
C GLY A 39 -1.02 4.54 1.13
N ALA A 40 -0.40 3.36 1.09
CA ALA A 40 -0.74 2.32 0.12
C ALA A 40 -1.91 1.43 0.58
N PHE A 41 -2.76 1.02 -0.36
CA PHE A 41 -3.90 0.11 -0.14
C PHE A 41 -4.96 0.59 0.86
N VAL A 42 -4.97 1.88 1.19
CA VAL A 42 -5.97 2.52 2.05
C VAL A 42 -6.92 3.32 1.18
N GLU A 43 -8.23 3.13 1.37
CA GLU A 43 -9.21 3.91 0.62
C GLU A 43 -9.13 5.38 0.98
N GLY A 44 -9.17 6.24 -0.05
CA GLY A 44 -9.08 7.69 0.10
C GLY A 44 -7.66 8.23 0.19
N ARG A 45 -6.62 7.38 0.17
CA ARG A 45 -5.21 7.79 0.09
C ARG A 45 -4.65 7.56 -1.29
N GLN A 46 -3.92 8.53 -1.81
CA GLN A 46 -3.30 8.48 -3.12
C GLN A 46 -1.80 8.29 -2.98
N ILE A 47 -1.18 7.67 -3.99
CA ILE A 47 0.29 7.53 -4.04
C ILE A 47 1.00 8.90 -4.04
N LEU A 48 0.32 9.92 -4.58
CA LEU A 48 0.82 11.30 -4.62
C LEU A 48 0.93 11.91 -3.21
N ASP A 49 0.09 11.51 -2.26
CA ASP A 49 0.16 11.99 -0.88
C ASP A 49 1.50 11.58 -0.24
N ALA A 50 1.96 10.35 -0.50
CA ALA A 50 3.25 9.87 -0.02
C ALA A 50 4.43 10.63 -0.66
N VAL A 51 4.33 10.97 -1.95
CA VAL A 51 5.34 11.76 -2.66
C VAL A 51 5.41 13.19 -2.11
N LEU A 52 4.25 13.80 -1.84
CA LEU A 52 4.17 15.14 -1.26
C LEU A 52 4.82 15.18 0.13
N ILE A 53 4.44 14.26 1.03
CA ILE A 53 5.03 14.15 2.37
C ILE A 53 6.55 13.97 2.28
N ALA A 54 7.04 13.12 1.39
CA ALA A 54 8.48 12.92 1.21
C ALA A 54 9.21 14.20 0.73
N ASN A 55 8.60 14.94 -0.20
CA ASN A 55 9.16 16.22 -0.67
C ASN A 55 9.22 17.26 0.45
N GLU A 56 8.16 17.38 1.25
CA GLU A 56 8.11 18.31 2.39
C GLU A 56 9.19 17.99 3.42
N LEU A 57 9.39 16.70 3.75
CA LEU A 57 10.45 16.26 4.68
C LEU A 57 11.86 16.59 4.15
N VAL A 58 12.10 16.40 2.85
CA VAL A 58 13.39 16.73 2.23
C VAL A 58 13.61 18.24 2.23
N ASP A 59 12.59 19.03 1.90
CA ASP A 59 12.68 20.49 1.89
C ASP A 59 12.87 21.07 3.30
N GLU A 60 12.24 20.50 4.32
CA GLU A 60 12.43 20.88 5.72
C GLU A 60 13.89 20.63 6.14
N LYS A 61 14.43 19.44 5.86
CA LYS A 61 15.83 19.10 6.19
C LYS A 61 16.84 19.98 5.45
N ARG A 62 16.55 20.32 4.18
CA ARG A 62 17.36 21.28 3.43
C ARG A 62 17.36 22.67 4.07
N ARG A 63 16.22 23.13 4.59
CA ARG A 63 16.10 24.42 5.28
C ARG A 63 16.79 24.42 6.64
N SER A 64 16.70 23.32 7.40
CA SER A 64 17.35 23.22 8.71
C SER A 64 18.88 23.06 8.61
N ARG A 65 19.42 22.73 7.42
CA ARG A 65 20.84 22.43 7.17
C ARG A 65 21.36 21.29 8.06
N GLU A 66 20.46 20.44 8.53
CA GLU A 66 20.81 19.27 9.30
C GLU A 66 21.11 18.10 8.37
N GLU A 67 22.12 17.31 8.71
CA GLU A 67 22.34 16.04 8.04
C GLU A 67 21.17 15.09 8.32
N GLY A 68 20.80 14.30 7.31
CA GLY A 68 19.70 13.35 7.39
C GLY A 68 19.99 12.10 6.56
N VAL A 69 19.45 10.97 6.99
CA VAL A 69 19.57 9.68 6.31
C VAL A 69 18.18 9.16 5.99
N ALA A 70 17.98 8.72 4.75
CA ALA A 70 16.76 8.04 4.33
C ALA A 70 17.00 6.53 4.27
N PHE A 71 16.18 5.76 5.00
CA PHE A 71 16.20 4.31 4.94
C PHE A 71 15.08 3.82 4.04
N LYS A 72 15.44 3.22 2.90
CA LYS A 72 14.50 2.52 2.03
C LYS A 72 14.54 1.03 2.38
N ILE A 73 13.45 0.52 2.93
CA ILE A 73 13.28 -0.89 3.28
C ILE A 73 12.21 -1.48 2.35
N ASP A 74 12.48 -2.65 1.79
CA ASP A 74 11.57 -3.38 0.92
C ASP A 74 11.60 -4.87 1.31
N PHE A 75 10.46 -5.56 1.21
CA PHE A 75 10.33 -6.96 1.59
C PHE A 75 10.28 -7.85 0.34
N GLU A 76 11.26 -8.74 0.19
CA GLU A 76 11.23 -9.73 -0.88
C GLU A 76 10.08 -10.72 -0.64
N LYS A 77 9.21 -10.87 -1.66
CA LYS A 77 8.04 -11.76 -1.61
C LYS A 77 7.25 -11.58 -0.30
N ALA A 78 6.85 -10.35 0.00
CA ALA A 78 6.19 -9.98 1.25
C ALA A 78 4.98 -10.86 1.64
N TYR A 79 4.27 -11.41 0.65
CA TYR A 79 3.10 -12.28 0.87
C TYR A 79 3.44 -13.76 1.11
N ASP A 80 4.65 -14.20 0.75
CA ASP A 80 5.09 -15.59 0.92
C ASP A 80 5.71 -15.83 2.30
N HIS A 81 6.10 -14.75 2.99
CA HIS A 81 6.76 -14.76 4.29
C HIS A 81 5.85 -14.28 5.44
N VAL A 82 4.53 -14.45 5.30
CA VAL A 82 3.57 -14.13 6.35
C VAL A 82 3.44 -15.36 7.25
N ASP A 83 4.10 -15.32 8.41
CA ASP A 83 3.91 -16.26 9.54
C ASP A 83 2.90 -15.72 10.56
#